data_AF-A0A971BDT0-F1
#
_entry.id   AF-A0A971BDT0-F1
#
_cell.length_a   1.000
_cell.length_b   1.000
_cell.length_c   1.000
_cell.angle_alpha   90.00
_cell.angle_beta   90.00
_cell.angle_gamma   90.00
#
_symmetry.space_group_name_H-M   'P 1'
#
loop_
_entity.id
_entity.type
_entity.pdbx_description
1 polymer ?
#
loop_
_entity_poly.entity_id
_entity_poly.type
_entity_poly.pdbx_seq_one_letter_code
_entity_poly.pdbx_strand_id
1 'polypeptide(L)'
;MIRNIRLLTVMSLIAALALGLAACGGDDDDDSSGAGATSAMTETDDSAMAATLMLNGEETVLALDADTAGVLEENQVTVAPVAPATAGDAGIAFPITGGEVDSESLAGTIDHSGGLKFSAGGTEVELTDFVIDTEAGTLTATLPDGTQLTTLDVDLSGLERSDEGGAIVLTGIATTLTGDAATALNDAFSVELFEGGLPIGEVTVRATAG
;
A
#
# COMPACT_ATOMS: atom_id res chain seq x y z
N MET A 1 20.41 36.20 19.14
CA MET A 1 21.82 35.78 19.36
C MET A 1 21.82 34.63 20.34
N ILE A 2 22.15 33.42 19.89
CA ILE A 2 22.93 32.36 20.58
C ILE A 2 23.12 31.26 19.52
N ARG A 3 24.33 30.71 19.48
CA ARG A 3 25.04 30.17 18.32
C ARG A 3 25.87 28.99 18.80
N ASN A 4 25.54 27.77 18.39
CA ASN A 4 26.33 26.55 18.59
C ASN A 4 26.25 25.78 17.26
N ILE A 5 27.23 25.62 16.35
CA ILE A 5 28.67 25.29 16.39
C ILE A 5 28.97 24.05 17.21
N ARG A 6 29.23 22.91 16.52
CA ARG A 6 30.40 22.00 16.63
C ARG A 6 30.44 21.09 15.37
N LEU A 7 31.39 21.26 14.45
CA LEU A 7 32.77 20.69 14.39
C LEU A 7 32.77 19.33 13.64
N LEU A 8 33.28 19.30 12.38
CA LEU A 8 34.56 18.68 11.91
C LEU A 8 34.68 17.16 12.18
N THR A 9 35.21 16.24 11.37
CA THR A 9 35.79 16.08 10.01
C THR A 9 36.22 14.58 9.94
N VAL A 10 36.47 14.03 8.75
CA VAL A 10 37.60 13.11 8.37
C VAL A 10 37.22 11.79 7.65
N MET A 11 37.91 11.65 6.51
CA MET A 11 38.18 10.53 5.58
C MET A 11 38.42 9.11 6.15
N SER A 12 38.05 8.09 5.36
CA SER A 12 38.91 6.97 4.86
C SER A 12 38.08 6.09 3.91
N LEU A 13 38.39 5.82 2.63
CA LEU A 13 39.52 5.11 1.96
C LEU A 13 39.50 3.57 2.15
N ILE A 14 39.63 2.85 1.02
CA ILE A 14 39.97 1.41 0.82
C ILE A 14 38.74 0.45 0.79
N ALA A 15 38.53 -0.53 -0.11
CA ALA A 15 39.36 -1.24 -1.10
C ALA A 15 38.50 -1.79 -2.26
N ALA A 16 39.11 -1.91 -3.44
CA ALA A 16 38.63 -2.76 -4.53
C ALA A 16 38.88 -4.24 -4.21
N LEU A 17 37.93 -5.12 -4.55
CA LEU A 17 38.19 -6.54 -4.79
C LEU A 17 37.24 -7.05 -5.89
N ALA A 18 37.84 -7.45 -7.01
CA ALA A 18 37.20 -8.11 -8.13
C ALA A 18 37.39 -9.62 -8.02
N LEU A 19 36.35 -10.43 -8.28
CA LEU A 19 36.33 -11.87 -8.59
C LEU A 19 34.95 -12.12 -9.23
N GLY A 20 34.71 -12.81 -10.34
CA GLY A 20 35.50 -13.59 -11.29
C GLY A 20 34.49 -14.20 -12.27
N LEU A 21 34.81 -14.22 -13.57
CA LEU A 21 34.00 -14.82 -14.65
C LEU A 21 34.26 -16.33 -14.79
N ALA A 22 33.26 -17.02 -15.34
CA ALA A 22 33.30 -18.24 -16.15
C ALA A 22 33.40 -19.63 -15.48
N ALA A 23 32.33 -20.41 -15.66
CA ALA A 23 32.34 -21.89 -15.76
C ALA A 23 31.12 -22.31 -16.61
N CYS A 24 31.33 -22.76 -17.87
CA CYS A 24 31.17 -24.14 -18.38
C CYS A 24 29.68 -24.54 -18.55
N GLY A 25 29.10 -24.84 -19.72
CA GLY A 25 29.64 -25.46 -20.93
C GLY A 25 29.40 -26.98 -20.89
N GLY A 26 28.38 -27.49 -21.59
CA GLY A 26 28.08 -28.92 -21.75
C GLY A 26 26.81 -29.20 -22.57
N ASP A 27 26.99 -29.57 -23.84
CA ASP A 27 26.00 -30.11 -24.78
C ASP A 27 25.94 -31.66 -24.71
N ASP A 28 24.88 -32.22 -25.31
CA ASP A 28 24.65 -33.61 -25.82
C ASP A 28 23.66 -34.55 -25.06
N ASP A 29 22.43 -34.60 -25.62
CA ASP A 29 21.60 -35.72 -26.14
C ASP A 29 21.13 -36.97 -25.35
N ASP A 30 19.79 -37.14 -25.40
CA ASP A 30 18.91 -38.31 -25.69
C ASP A 30 18.62 -39.52 -24.74
N ASP A 31 17.30 -39.69 -24.58
CA ASP A 31 16.45 -40.90 -24.54
C ASP A 31 16.29 -41.86 -23.32
N SER A 32 15.07 -41.76 -22.74
CA SER A 32 14.06 -42.81 -22.49
C SER A 32 14.37 -44.06 -21.63
N SER A 33 13.67 -44.20 -20.49
CA SER A 33 12.60 -45.21 -20.24
C SER A 33 12.43 -45.68 -18.78
N GLY A 34 11.19 -45.60 -18.27
CA GLY A 34 10.51 -46.74 -17.60
C GLY A 34 10.67 -46.98 -16.08
N ALA A 35 9.63 -46.56 -15.35
CA ALA A 35 8.95 -47.26 -14.24
C ALA A 35 9.56 -47.31 -12.81
N GLY A 36 8.78 -46.74 -11.86
CA GLY A 36 8.20 -47.56 -10.78
C GLY A 36 8.74 -47.43 -9.35
N ALA A 37 8.09 -46.55 -8.59
CA ALA A 37 7.70 -46.68 -7.17
C ALA A 37 8.74 -46.56 -6.02
N THR A 38 8.32 -45.70 -5.07
CA THR A 38 8.31 -45.83 -3.60
C THR A 38 9.37 -45.11 -2.74
N SER A 39 8.83 -44.18 -1.95
CA SER A 39 9.19 -43.79 -0.56
C SER A 39 10.57 -43.15 -0.34
N ALA A 40 10.63 -41.83 -0.16
CA ALA A 40 10.39 -41.08 1.09
C ALA A 40 11.54 -41.16 2.10
N MET A 41 12.27 -40.06 2.20
CA MET A 41 12.88 -39.50 3.43
C MET A 41 13.27 -38.07 3.07
N THR A 42 12.41 -37.09 3.35
CA THR A 42 12.50 -36.21 4.52
C THR A 42 13.89 -35.61 4.67
N GLU A 43 14.08 -34.46 4.05
CA GLU A 43 14.90 -33.39 4.60
C GLU A 43 13.95 -32.18 4.66
N THR A 44 13.30 -32.04 5.82
CA THR A 44 12.62 -30.82 6.24
C THR A 44 13.70 -29.76 6.44
N ASP A 45 13.98 -29.01 5.37
CA ASP A 45 14.54 -27.67 5.52
C ASP A 45 13.38 -26.76 5.93
N ASP A 46 13.28 -26.56 7.24
CA ASP A 46 12.44 -25.59 7.94
C ASP A 46 12.99 -24.18 7.64
N SER A 47 13.04 -23.81 6.36
CA SER A 47 12.99 -22.41 5.97
C SER A 47 11.52 -22.08 5.98
N ALA A 48 11.06 -21.36 7.00
CA ALA A 48 9.76 -20.70 7.00
C ALA A 48 9.67 -19.86 5.71
N MET A 49 9.15 -20.48 4.65
CA MET A 49 8.70 -19.81 3.46
C MET A 49 7.48 -19.06 3.94
N ALA A 50 7.67 -17.79 4.25
CA ALA A 50 6.63 -16.86 4.62
C ALA A 50 5.48 -17.08 3.61
N ALA A 51 4.37 -17.64 4.10
CA ALA A 51 3.36 -18.17 3.20
C ALA A 51 2.64 -16.97 2.57
N THR A 52 2.71 -16.84 1.25
CA THR A 52 1.98 -15.79 0.53
C THR A 52 0.50 -16.10 0.57
N LEU A 53 -0.27 -15.10 0.99
CA LEU A 53 -1.71 -15.13 1.08
C LEU A 53 -2.32 -14.36 -0.08
N MET A 54 -3.11 -15.04 -0.91
CA MET A 54 -3.90 -14.37 -1.93
C MET A 54 -5.19 -13.83 -1.31
N LEU A 55 -5.41 -12.53 -1.48
CA LEU A 55 -6.60 -11.86 -1.00
C LEU A 55 -7.71 -12.00 -2.05
N ASN A 56 -8.78 -12.72 -1.69
CA ASN A 56 -9.97 -12.84 -2.53
C ASN A 56 -11.05 -11.77 -2.20
N GLY A 57 -10.74 -10.90 -1.23
CA GLY A 57 -11.40 -9.60 -0.96
C GLY A 57 -12.80 -9.63 -0.34
N GLU A 58 -13.05 -8.74 0.63
CA GLU A 58 -14.42 -8.29 0.95
C GLU A 58 -14.49 -6.77 0.69
N GLU A 59 -13.93 -5.96 1.59
CA GLU A 59 -13.96 -4.51 1.49
C GLU A 59 -12.91 -3.87 2.40
N THR A 60 -12.46 -2.69 2.01
CA THR A 60 -11.65 -1.78 2.84
C THR A 60 -12.46 -0.53 3.10
N VAL A 61 -12.64 -0.16 4.36
CA VAL A 61 -13.41 1.02 4.77
C VAL A 61 -12.45 2.12 5.20
N LEU A 62 -12.56 3.28 4.58
CA LEU A 62 -11.90 4.51 4.99
C LEU A 62 -12.88 5.35 5.82
N ALA A 63 -12.62 5.44 7.12
CA ALA A 63 -13.31 6.35 8.02
C ALA A 63 -12.58 7.70 7.99
N LEU A 64 -13.20 8.71 7.37
CA LEU A 64 -12.64 10.05 7.32
C LEU A 64 -12.57 10.65 8.73
N ASP A 65 -11.44 11.27 9.06
CA ASP A 65 -11.27 11.98 10.33
C ASP A 65 -12.27 13.14 10.43
N ALA A 66 -12.86 13.34 11.61
CA ALA A 66 -13.92 14.32 11.80
C ALA A 66 -13.41 15.77 11.67
N ASP A 67 -12.18 16.04 12.10
CA ASP A 67 -11.57 17.37 11.96
C ASP A 67 -11.28 17.64 10.48
N THR A 68 -10.74 16.64 9.76
CA THR A 68 -10.51 16.75 8.31
C THR A 68 -11.81 16.90 7.52
N ALA A 69 -12.86 16.15 7.87
CA ALA A 69 -14.19 16.33 7.28
C ALA A 69 -14.72 17.75 7.47
N GLY A 70 -14.58 18.30 8.69
CA GLY A 70 -14.96 19.68 8.99
C GLY A 70 -14.20 20.70 8.15
N VAL A 71 -12.89 20.52 8.00
CA VAL A 71 -12.04 21.40 7.17
C VAL A 71 -12.45 21.34 5.70
N LEU A 72 -12.75 20.14 5.17
CA LEU A 72 -13.23 19.99 3.79
C LEU A 72 -14.58 20.69 3.58
N GLU A 73 -15.52 20.52 4.52
CA GLU A 73 -16.83 21.17 4.48
C GLU A 73 -16.72 22.71 4.54
N GLU A 74 -15.90 23.24 5.45
CA GLU A 74 -15.65 24.68 5.58
C GLU A 74 -15.09 25.30 4.29
N ASN A 75 -14.30 24.53 3.55
CA ASN A 75 -13.70 24.94 2.28
C ASN A 75 -14.53 24.54 1.05
N GLN A 76 -15.74 24.03 1.25
CA GLN A 76 -16.65 23.60 0.18
C GLN A 76 -16.02 22.54 -0.75
N VAL A 77 -15.13 21.72 -0.20
CA VAL A 77 -14.58 20.54 -0.86
C VAL A 77 -15.47 19.35 -0.51
N THR A 78 -16.11 18.76 -1.50
CA THR A 78 -16.95 17.56 -1.33
C THR A 78 -16.20 16.33 -1.79
N VAL A 79 -16.25 15.26 -0.98
CA VAL A 79 -15.70 13.95 -1.34
C VAL A 79 -16.87 12.99 -1.56
N ALA A 80 -16.90 12.34 -2.72
CA ALA A 80 -17.92 11.36 -3.07
C ALA A 80 -17.28 10.05 -3.54
N PRO A 81 -17.85 8.89 -3.20
CA PRO A 81 -17.38 7.62 -3.73
C PRO A 81 -17.67 7.50 -5.24
N VAL A 82 -16.75 6.88 -5.96
CA VAL A 82 -16.91 6.46 -7.36
C VAL A 82 -17.11 4.95 -7.38
N ALA A 83 -18.17 4.49 -8.04
CA ALA A 83 -18.52 3.09 -8.11
C ALA A 83 -17.35 2.22 -8.62
N PRO A 84 -17.16 1.00 -8.09
CA PRO A 84 -18.00 0.30 -7.09
C PRO A 84 -17.77 0.69 -5.62
N ALA A 85 -17.01 1.75 -5.31
CA ALA A 85 -16.93 2.25 -3.94
C ALA A 85 -18.29 2.78 -3.47
N THR A 86 -18.58 2.62 -2.18
CA THR A 86 -19.87 3.02 -1.58
C THR A 86 -19.64 3.78 -0.28
N ALA A 87 -20.43 4.82 -0.03
CA ALA A 87 -20.42 5.53 1.25
C ALA A 87 -21.47 4.92 2.19
N GLY A 88 -21.10 4.73 3.45
CA GLY A 88 -21.97 4.26 4.53
C GLY A 88 -21.68 4.97 5.84
N ASP A 89 -22.35 4.55 6.92
CA ASP A 89 -22.23 5.19 8.24
C ASP A 89 -20.82 5.09 8.85
N ALA A 90 -20.05 4.07 8.45
CA ALA A 90 -18.68 3.85 8.92
C ALA A 90 -17.61 4.56 8.07
N GLY A 91 -17.99 5.18 6.95
CA GLY A 91 -17.05 5.79 6.00
C GLY A 91 -17.27 5.31 4.56
N ILE A 92 -16.21 5.33 3.76
CA ILE A 92 -16.24 4.94 2.35
C ILE A 92 -15.65 3.53 2.22
N ALA A 93 -16.46 2.58 1.76
CA ALA A 93 -16.08 1.20 1.51
C ALA A 93 -15.62 1.00 0.06
N PHE A 94 -14.45 0.41 -0.11
CA PHE A 94 -13.80 0.07 -1.36
C PHE A 94 -13.74 -1.45 -1.51
N PRO A 95 -14.36 -2.05 -2.54
CA PRO A 95 -14.27 -3.47 -2.76
C PRO A 95 -12.84 -3.89 -3.11
N ILE A 96 -12.31 -4.87 -2.39
CA ILE A 96 -11.00 -5.45 -2.64
C ILE A 96 -11.14 -6.40 -3.83
N THR A 97 -10.36 -6.17 -4.88
CA THR A 97 -10.37 -7.01 -6.09
C THR A 97 -9.27 -8.06 -6.11
N GLY A 98 -8.25 -7.88 -5.28
CA GLY A 98 -7.09 -8.77 -5.24
C GLY A 98 -6.03 -8.26 -4.28
N GLY A 99 -4.90 -8.95 -4.29
CA GLY A 99 -3.74 -8.60 -3.51
C GLY A 99 -2.98 -9.84 -3.06
N GLU A 100 -1.71 -9.65 -2.77
CA GLU A 100 -0.82 -10.67 -2.23
C GLU A 100 -0.14 -10.08 -1.01
N VAL A 101 -0.32 -10.73 0.14
CA VAL A 101 0.31 -10.32 1.39
C VAL A 101 1.01 -11.50 2.04
N ASP A 102 2.09 -11.22 2.76
CA ASP A 102 2.75 -12.23 3.56
C ASP A 102 1.89 -12.62 4.78
N SER A 103 1.80 -13.92 5.05
CA SER A 103 0.96 -14.44 6.16
C SER A 103 1.43 -14.02 7.55
N GLU A 104 2.73 -13.78 7.74
CA GLU A 104 3.32 -13.43 9.03
C GLU A 104 3.43 -11.92 9.21
N SER A 105 4.07 -11.24 8.26
CA SER A 105 4.34 -9.80 8.31
C SER A 105 3.21 -8.94 7.77
N LEU A 106 2.24 -9.52 7.04
CA LEU A 106 1.19 -8.79 6.32
C LEU A 106 1.72 -7.80 5.27
N ALA A 107 3.01 -7.88 4.93
CA ALA A 107 3.64 -7.06 3.92
C ALA A 107 3.23 -7.52 2.52
N GLY A 108 2.84 -6.59 1.67
CA GLY A 108 2.45 -6.86 0.29
C GLY A 108 1.51 -5.79 -0.25
N THR A 109 0.69 -6.16 -1.23
CA THR A 109 -0.19 -5.22 -1.92
C THR A 109 -1.65 -5.64 -1.86
N ILE A 110 -2.54 -4.65 -1.79
CA ILE A 110 -3.98 -4.84 -1.78
C ILE A 110 -4.60 -3.97 -2.87
N ASP A 111 -5.21 -4.61 -3.85
CA ASP A 111 -5.83 -3.96 -5.00
C ASP A 111 -7.30 -3.69 -4.73
N HIS A 112 -7.74 -2.47 -5.00
CA HIS A 112 -9.12 -2.05 -4.80
C HIS A 112 -9.76 -1.63 -6.11
N SER A 113 -11.08 -1.75 -6.15
CA SER A 113 -11.92 -1.16 -7.18
C SER A 113 -12.68 0.04 -6.65
N GLY A 114 -13.03 0.93 -7.58
CA GLY A 114 -13.74 2.16 -7.29
C GLY A 114 -12.79 3.32 -7.15
N GLY A 115 -13.28 4.39 -6.53
CA GLY A 115 -12.53 5.63 -6.47
C GLY A 115 -13.13 6.65 -5.52
N LEU A 116 -12.45 7.79 -5.43
CA LEU A 116 -12.91 8.99 -4.75
C LEU A 116 -12.95 10.14 -5.74
N LYS A 117 -14.07 10.85 -5.75
CA LYS A 117 -14.22 12.10 -6.46
C LYS A 117 -14.17 13.26 -5.47
N PHE A 118 -13.20 14.13 -5.66
CA PHE A 118 -13.08 15.41 -4.97
C PHE A 118 -13.69 16.49 -5.86
N SER A 119 -14.52 17.35 -5.30
CA SER A 119 -15.12 18.46 -6.05
C SER A 119 -15.06 19.74 -5.23
N ALA A 120 -14.54 20.81 -5.82
CA ALA A 120 -14.49 22.13 -5.20
C ALA A 120 -14.55 23.22 -6.27
N GLY A 121 -15.32 24.28 -6.02
CA GLY A 121 -15.36 25.46 -6.90
C GLY A 121 -15.78 25.20 -8.35
N GLY A 122 -16.39 24.05 -8.66
CA GLY A 122 -16.74 23.62 -10.03
C GLY A 122 -15.69 22.77 -10.75
N THR A 123 -14.55 22.49 -10.10
CA THR A 123 -13.56 21.52 -10.55
C THR A 123 -13.85 20.16 -9.90
N GLU A 124 -13.64 19.07 -10.66
CA GLU A 124 -13.75 17.70 -10.17
C GLU A 124 -12.45 16.95 -10.46
N VAL A 125 -11.95 16.21 -9.47
CA VAL A 125 -10.79 15.32 -9.60
C VAL A 125 -11.21 13.94 -9.13
N GLU A 126 -11.08 12.94 -10.00
CA GLU A 126 -11.38 11.54 -9.70
C GLU A 126 -10.08 10.78 -9.52
N LEU A 127 -9.97 10.03 -8.42
CA LEU A 127 -8.88 9.12 -8.12
C LEU A 127 -9.47 7.72 -8.12
N THR A 128 -8.94 6.82 -8.96
CA THR A 128 -9.41 5.43 -9.07
C THR A 128 -8.26 4.46 -8.90
N ASP A 129 -8.58 3.16 -8.88
CA ASP A 129 -7.57 2.09 -8.88
C ASP A 129 -6.60 2.24 -7.71
N PHE A 130 -7.17 2.29 -6.50
CA PHE A 130 -6.39 2.44 -5.29
C PHE A 130 -5.63 1.15 -4.97
N VAL A 131 -4.33 1.27 -4.73
CA VAL A 131 -3.48 0.16 -4.29
C VAL A 131 -2.84 0.53 -2.97
N ILE A 132 -3.06 -0.31 -1.96
CA ILE A 132 -2.38 -0.19 -0.68
C ILE A 132 -1.15 -1.08 -0.73
N ASP A 133 0.02 -0.49 -0.54
CA ASP A 133 1.28 -1.20 -0.34
C ASP A 133 1.60 -1.18 1.16
N THR A 134 1.39 -2.31 1.83
CA THR A 134 1.66 -2.46 3.27
C THR A 134 3.14 -2.70 3.57
N GLU A 135 3.95 -3.04 2.57
CA GLU A 135 5.40 -3.14 2.73
C GLU A 135 6.04 -1.74 2.74
N ALA A 136 5.63 -0.88 1.78
CA ALA A 136 6.06 0.50 1.69
C ALA A 136 5.32 1.43 2.68
N GLY A 137 4.15 1.03 3.16
CA GLY A 137 3.28 1.88 3.98
C GLY A 137 2.73 3.06 3.18
N THR A 138 2.25 2.80 1.96
CA THR A 138 1.74 3.86 1.07
C THR A 138 0.47 3.44 0.36
N LEU A 139 -0.34 4.42 -0.03
CA LEU A 139 -1.53 4.23 -0.85
C LEU A 139 -1.39 5.02 -2.14
N THR A 140 -1.37 4.31 -3.26
CA THR A 140 -1.32 4.91 -4.59
C THR A 140 -2.71 4.96 -5.21
N ALA A 141 -2.92 5.94 -6.07
CA ALA A 141 -4.12 6.07 -6.86
C ALA A 141 -3.76 6.44 -8.30
N THR A 142 -4.63 6.08 -9.23
CA THR A 142 -4.54 6.47 -10.62
C THR A 142 -5.37 7.73 -10.85
N LEU A 143 -4.74 8.75 -11.43
CA LEU A 143 -5.39 9.98 -11.86
C LEU A 143 -6.09 9.79 -13.22
N PRO A 144 -6.99 10.71 -13.61
CA PRO A 144 -7.72 10.60 -14.88
C PRO A 144 -6.84 10.63 -16.13
N ASP A 145 -5.60 11.11 -16.01
CA ASP A 145 -4.58 11.12 -17.08
C ASP A 145 -3.80 9.79 -17.18
N GLY A 146 -4.08 8.83 -16.29
CA GLY A 146 -3.40 7.54 -16.20
C GLY A 146 -2.09 7.57 -15.38
N THR A 147 -1.76 8.71 -14.77
CA THR A 147 -0.59 8.83 -13.89
C THR A 147 -0.90 8.20 -12.53
N GLN A 148 0.01 7.37 -12.02
CA GLN A 148 -0.07 6.91 -10.63
C GLN A 148 0.61 7.92 -9.70
N LEU A 149 -0.07 8.26 -8.61
CA LEU A 149 0.42 9.16 -7.58
C LEU A 149 0.30 8.48 -6.22
N THR A 150 1.34 8.61 -5.39
CA THR A 150 1.25 8.24 -3.98
C THR A 150 0.41 9.28 -3.26
N THR A 151 -0.82 8.89 -2.92
CA THR A 151 -1.81 9.80 -2.36
C THR A 151 -1.72 9.90 -0.85
N LEU A 152 -1.55 8.77 -0.17
CA LEU A 152 -1.48 8.70 1.29
C LEU A 152 -0.25 7.93 1.74
N ASP A 153 0.32 8.37 2.85
CA ASP A 153 1.17 7.56 3.71
C ASP A 153 0.29 6.75 4.66
N VAL A 154 0.61 5.48 4.85
CA VAL A 154 -0.13 4.50 5.64
C VAL A 154 0.71 4.12 6.85
N ASP A 155 0.25 4.51 8.04
CA ASP A 155 0.89 4.18 9.31
C ASP A 155 0.32 2.86 9.85
N LEU A 156 1.17 1.82 9.79
CA LEU A 156 0.88 0.48 10.29
C LEU A 156 1.38 0.27 11.73
N SER A 157 1.92 1.29 12.40
CA SER A 157 2.47 1.15 13.76
C SER A 157 1.40 0.81 14.81
N GLY A 158 0.15 1.21 14.55
CA GLY A 158 -1.03 0.88 15.35
C GLY A 158 -1.83 -0.32 14.83
N LEU A 159 -1.32 -1.04 13.83
CA LEU A 159 -2.02 -2.14 13.18
C LEU A 159 -2.41 -3.23 14.18
N GLU A 160 -3.70 -3.52 14.24
CA GLU A 160 -4.25 -4.66 14.96
C GLU A 160 -4.83 -5.65 13.97
N ARG A 161 -4.41 -6.92 14.07
CA ARG A 161 -4.98 -8.03 13.30
C ARG A 161 -5.96 -8.82 14.15
N SER A 162 -7.13 -9.09 13.61
CA SER A 162 -8.12 -10.03 14.13
C SER A 162 -8.59 -10.97 13.03
N ASP A 163 -9.03 -12.18 13.39
CA ASP A 163 -9.63 -13.13 12.45
C ASP A 163 -11.10 -13.35 12.86
N GLU A 164 -12.03 -12.92 12.00
CA GLU A 164 -13.48 -12.96 12.28
C GLU A 164 -14.22 -13.69 11.16
N GLY A 165 -14.87 -14.81 11.49
CA GLY A 165 -15.73 -15.54 10.53
C GLY A 165 -14.99 -16.10 9.31
N GLY A 166 -13.67 -16.27 9.38
CA GLY A 166 -12.83 -16.70 8.25
C GLY A 166 -12.27 -15.55 7.42
N ALA A 167 -12.55 -14.31 7.79
CA ALA A 167 -11.94 -13.11 7.23
C ALA A 167 -10.85 -12.58 8.17
N ILE A 168 -9.81 -12.01 7.57
CA ILE A 168 -8.77 -11.24 8.26
C ILE A 168 -9.27 -9.80 8.31
N VAL A 169 -9.31 -9.25 9.52
CA VAL A 169 -9.70 -7.87 9.80
C VAL A 169 -8.48 -7.13 10.34
N LEU A 170 -8.11 -6.05 9.66
CA LEU A 170 -7.01 -5.17 10.05
C LEU A 170 -7.58 -3.80 10.42
N THR A 171 -7.27 -3.32 11.62
CA THR A 171 -7.74 -2.04 12.17
C THR A 171 -6.57 -1.21 12.70
N GLY A 172 -6.81 0.05 13.07
CA GLY A 172 -5.76 0.92 13.63
C GLY A 172 -4.76 1.41 12.59
N ILE A 173 -5.13 1.38 11.30
CA ILE A 173 -4.30 1.85 10.20
C ILE A 173 -4.60 3.33 9.99
N ALA A 174 -3.73 4.20 10.46
CA ALA A 174 -3.89 5.63 10.24
C ALA A 174 -3.35 6.02 8.86
N THR A 175 -3.97 6.99 8.21
CA THR A 175 -3.53 7.50 6.90
C THR A 175 -3.33 9.01 6.93
N THR A 176 -2.25 9.46 6.31
CA THR A 176 -1.93 10.89 6.18
C THR A 176 -1.69 11.25 4.72
N LEU A 177 -2.09 12.45 4.32
CA LEU A 177 -1.91 12.95 2.96
C LEU A 177 -0.42 13.18 2.66
N THR A 178 0.06 12.71 1.52
CA THR A 178 1.46 13.00 1.13
C THR A 178 1.60 14.46 0.69
N GLY A 179 2.82 15.00 0.77
CA GLY A 179 3.10 16.36 0.30
C GLY A 179 2.85 16.55 -1.21
N ASP A 180 3.14 15.52 -2.01
CA ASP A 180 2.92 15.54 -3.46
C ASP A 180 1.43 15.53 -3.78
N ALA A 181 0.63 14.72 -3.06
CA ALA A 181 -0.82 14.70 -3.21
C ALA A 181 -1.47 15.99 -2.74
N ALA A 182 -1.01 16.55 -1.62
CA ALA A 182 -1.45 17.83 -1.12
C ALA A 182 -1.21 18.95 -2.15
N THR A 183 -0.01 18.97 -2.74
CA THR A 183 0.34 19.93 -3.81
C THR A 183 -0.55 19.74 -5.04
N ALA A 184 -0.74 18.50 -5.49
CA ALA A 184 -1.59 18.21 -6.65
C ALA A 184 -3.05 18.64 -6.43
N LEU A 185 -3.62 18.41 -5.23
CA LEU A 185 -4.97 18.83 -4.87
C LEU A 185 -5.07 20.36 -4.77
N ASN A 186 -4.10 21.00 -4.14
CA ASN A 186 -4.00 22.46 -4.06
C ASN A 186 -3.95 23.11 -5.45
N ASP A 187 -3.12 22.57 -6.35
CA ASP A 187 -3.01 23.04 -7.73
C ASP A 187 -4.30 22.82 -8.51
N ALA A 188 -4.95 21.66 -8.35
CA ALA A 188 -6.20 21.34 -9.04
C ALA A 188 -7.36 22.24 -8.61
N PHE A 189 -7.45 22.55 -7.32
CA PHE A 189 -8.54 23.37 -6.76
C PHE A 189 -8.18 24.85 -6.62
N SER A 190 -6.93 25.24 -6.90
CA SER A 190 -6.41 26.59 -6.66
C SER A 190 -6.60 27.04 -5.20
N VAL A 191 -6.30 26.13 -4.26
CA VAL A 191 -6.37 26.33 -2.81
C VAL A 191 -5.01 26.10 -2.16
N GLU A 192 -4.82 26.53 -0.92
CA GLU A 192 -3.63 26.24 -0.10
C GLU A 192 -4.05 25.50 1.18
N LEU A 193 -5.04 24.62 1.05
CA LEU A 193 -5.70 23.95 2.17
C LEU A 193 -4.99 22.66 2.58
N PHE A 194 -4.54 21.91 1.59
CA PHE A 194 -3.96 20.60 1.81
C PHE A 194 -2.49 20.76 2.17
N GLU A 195 -2.08 20.18 3.30
CA GLU A 195 -0.69 20.11 3.71
C GLU A 195 -0.24 18.65 3.79
N GLY A 196 1.02 18.38 3.46
CA GLY A 196 1.60 17.06 3.67
C GLY A 196 1.59 16.69 5.16
N GLY A 197 1.21 15.46 5.47
CA GLY A 197 1.00 14.98 6.84
C GLY A 197 -0.40 15.27 7.39
N LEU A 198 -1.33 15.83 6.60
CA LEU A 198 -2.71 16.01 7.02
C LEU A 198 -3.34 14.62 7.30
N PRO A 199 -3.85 14.34 8.51
CA PRO A 199 -4.54 13.09 8.78
C PRO A 199 -5.80 13.00 7.93
N ILE A 200 -5.93 11.97 7.11
CA ILE A 200 -7.13 11.75 6.31
C ILE A 200 -8.13 10.93 7.10
N GLY A 201 -7.66 9.90 7.80
CA GLY A 201 -8.54 9.05 8.58
C GLY A 201 -7.94 7.70 8.90
N GLU A 202 -8.79 6.81 9.39
CA GLU A 202 -8.44 5.43 9.70
C GLU A 202 -8.98 4.47 8.64
N VAL A 203 -8.17 3.49 8.28
CA VAL A 203 -8.51 2.43 7.34
C VAL A 203 -8.76 1.14 8.11
N THR A 204 -9.87 0.48 7.79
CA THR A 204 -10.16 -0.87 8.22
C THR A 204 -10.20 -1.79 7.00
N VAL A 205 -9.32 -2.78 6.95
CA VAL A 205 -9.28 -3.76 5.86
C VAL A 205 -9.96 -5.04 6.32
N ARG A 206 -10.90 -5.55 5.52
CA ARG A 206 -11.53 -6.85 5.76
C ARG A 206 -11.40 -7.70 4.51
N ALA A 207 -10.63 -8.78 4.59
CA ALA A 207 -10.28 -9.62 3.45
C ALA A 207 -10.30 -11.10 3.79
N THR A 208 -10.79 -11.92 2.87
CA THR A 208 -10.69 -13.38 2.98
C THR A 208 -9.48 -13.89 2.21
N ALA A 209 -8.72 -14.77 2.86
CA ALA A 209 -7.69 -15.59 2.24
C ALA A 209 -8.32 -16.76 1.46
N GLY A 210 -7.75 -17.14 0.31
CA GLY A 210 -8.13 -18.37 -0.38
C GLY A 210 -6.98 -19.09 -1.06
#